data_AF-A0A2A5WXB5-F1
#
_entry.id   AF-A0A2A5WXB5-F1
#
_cell.length_a   1.000
_cell.length_b   1.000
_cell.length_c   1.000
_cell.angle_alpha   90.00
_cell.angle_beta   90.00
_cell.angle_gamma   90.00
#
_symmetry.space_group_name_H-M   'P 1'
#
loop_
_entity.id
_entity.type
_entity.pdbx_description
1 polymer ?
#
loop_
_entity_poly.entity_id
_entity_poly.type
_entity_poly.pdbx_seq_one_letter_code
_entity_poly.pdbx_strand_id
1 'polypeptide(L)'
;MIKKIFKVSILVLAFFLMYSLTLLFKNNGIGSKNFIVRVDSTFLNKTIVEDFLQGEINSDSLIDNFNDLENKMNSNPHVKNIKVFKDLIGNINVEVEQFQPIARIVSGINAKNYIDSEGNLFPISSNHSERVILIHTTSDIDISDKKLKFTKDFLQMIDFIKSDDFLSKIISEIEIKTNKNIVIHPQFSKQKFIFGYPDELDDKFEKILLFYKNIGPTKGWNTYKTVNVKFRNQIICDKKA
;
A
#
# COMPACT_ATOMS: atom_id res chain seq x y z
N MET A 1 75.74 -24.04 9.81
CA MET A 1 75.33 -23.09 8.75
C MET A 1 73.93 -23.40 8.20
N ILE A 2 73.66 -24.65 7.79
CA ILE A 2 72.36 -25.11 7.23
C ILE A 2 71.13 -24.81 8.11
N LYS A 3 71.20 -25.06 9.43
CA LYS A 3 70.07 -24.77 10.34
C LYS A 3 69.68 -23.29 10.42
N LYS A 4 70.64 -22.37 10.19
CA LYS A 4 70.40 -20.92 10.22
C LYS A 4 69.72 -20.47 8.92
N ILE A 5 70.14 -21.02 7.78
CA ILE A 5 69.54 -20.79 6.46
C ILE A 5 68.09 -21.31 6.43
N PHE A 6 67.85 -22.49 7.02
CA PHE A 6 66.51 -23.08 7.08
C PHE A 6 65.53 -22.22 7.91
N LYS A 7 65.96 -21.66 9.05
CA LYS A 7 65.14 -20.75 9.87
C LYS A 7 64.80 -19.45 9.13
N VAL A 8 65.74 -18.88 8.38
CA VAL A 8 65.51 -17.66 7.60
C VAL A 8 64.52 -17.93 6.46
N SER A 9 64.62 -19.06 5.79
CA SER A 9 63.69 -19.46 4.72
C SER A 9 62.24 -19.59 5.22
N ILE A 10 62.04 -20.18 6.40
CA ILE A 10 60.70 -20.28 7.03
C ILE A 10 60.11 -18.90 7.35
N LEU A 11 60.94 -17.98 7.85
CA LEU A 11 60.51 -16.62 8.18
C LEU A 11 60.07 -15.84 6.93
N VAL A 12 60.82 -15.97 5.83
CA VAL A 12 60.47 -15.34 4.55
C VAL A 12 59.17 -15.92 3.99
N LEU A 13 58.99 -17.24 4.07
CA LEU A 13 57.77 -17.90 3.61
C LEU A 13 56.55 -17.46 4.44
N ALA A 14 56.69 -17.33 5.75
CA ALA A 14 55.62 -16.84 6.64
C ALA A 14 55.24 -15.39 6.33
N PHE A 15 56.23 -14.53 6.03
CA PHE A 15 55.97 -13.14 5.64
C PHE A 15 55.27 -13.06 4.29
N PHE A 16 55.65 -13.91 3.33
CA PHE A 16 55.01 -14.00 2.03
C PHE A 16 53.57 -14.50 2.14
N LEU A 17 53.32 -15.49 3.02
CA LEU A 17 51.98 -15.97 3.35
C LEU A 17 51.12 -14.87 3.98
N MET A 18 51.65 -14.13 4.97
CA MET A 18 50.93 -12.98 5.55
C MET A 18 50.65 -11.90 4.52
N TYR A 19 51.62 -11.56 3.67
CA TYR A 19 51.44 -10.55 2.63
C TYR A 19 50.40 -10.97 1.59
N SER A 20 50.47 -12.23 1.13
CA SER A 20 49.46 -12.84 0.26
C SER A 20 48.07 -12.80 0.90
N LEU A 21 47.97 -13.11 2.19
CA LEU A 21 46.71 -13.06 2.93
C LEU A 21 46.16 -11.63 3.00
N THR A 22 47.00 -10.62 3.26
CA THR A 22 46.58 -9.20 3.22
C THR A 22 46.17 -8.74 1.82
N LEU A 23 46.79 -9.26 0.76
CA LEU A 23 46.40 -8.99 -0.63
C LEU A 23 45.05 -9.63 -0.96
N LEU A 24 44.78 -10.86 -0.49
CA LEU A 24 43.48 -11.51 -0.62
C LEU A 24 42.37 -10.73 0.10
N PHE A 25 42.63 -10.21 1.31
CA PHE A 25 41.66 -9.34 2.01
C PHE A 25 41.49 -7.97 1.36
N LYS A 26 42.54 -7.40 0.74
CA LYS A 26 42.48 -6.12 0.02
C LYS A 26 41.71 -6.22 -1.30
N ASN A 27 41.77 -7.38 -1.98
CA ASN A 27 41.09 -7.58 -3.26
C ASN A 27 39.60 -7.94 -3.14
N ASN A 28 39.13 -8.34 -1.95
CA ASN A 28 37.69 -8.51 -1.67
C ASN A 28 36.93 -7.17 -1.61
N GLY A 29 37.62 -6.03 -1.73
CA GLY A 29 37.01 -4.71 -1.87
C GLY A 29 36.43 -4.41 -3.26
N ILE A 30 36.59 -5.31 -4.23
CA ILE A 30 36.00 -5.20 -5.57
C ILE A 30 34.96 -6.32 -5.77
N GLY A 31 34.03 -6.43 -4.82
CA GLY A 31 32.73 -7.02 -5.17
C GLY A 31 32.02 -6.02 -6.06
N SER A 32 31.51 -6.44 -7.23
CA SER A 32 30.54 -5.61 -7.95
C SER A 32 29.46 -5.23 -6.94
N LYS A 33 29.23 -3.93 -6.73
CA LYS A 33 28.17 -3.46 -5.84
C LYS A 33 26.84 -3.92 -6.42
N ASN A 34 26.42 -5.13 -6.08
CA ASN A 34 25.19 -5.70 -6.57
C ASN A 34 24.05 -5.14 -5.72
N PHE A 35 23.05 -4.57 -6.37
CA PHE A 35 21.82 -4.16 -5.73
C PHE A 35 20.89 -5.35 -5.61
N ILE A 36 20.43 -5.61 -4.40
CA ILE A 36 19.38 -6.57 -4.11
C ILE A 36 18.14 -5.77 -3.76
N VAL A 37 17.29 -5.54 -4.76
CA VAL A 37 16.06 -4.77 -4.61
C VAL A 37 14.89 -5.69 -4.31
N ARG A 38 14.20 -5.42 -3.18
CA ARG A 38 12.94 -6.06 -2.78
C ARG A 38 11.84 -4.99 -2.78
N VAL A 39 10.89 -5.13 -3.69
CA VAL A 39 9.76 -4.22 -3.85
C VAL A 39 8.57 -5.02 -4.37
N ASP A 40 7.38 -4.74 -3.85
CA ASP A 40 6.12 -5.27 -4.39
C ASP A 40 5.81 -4.60 -5.73
N SER A 41 5.36 -5.33 -6.76
CA SER A 41 5.18 -4.74 -8.10
C SER A 41 3.84 -3.99 -8.27
N THR A 42 3.47 -3.13 -7.33
CA THR A 42 2.21 -2.37 -7.34
C THR A 42 2.36 -1.05 -8.12
N PHE A 43 2.88 0.00 -7.50
CA PHE A 43 3.07 1.31 -8.15
C PHE A 43 4.50 1.51 -8.67
N LEU A 44 5.47 0.96 -7.94
CA LEU A 44 6.88 0.89 -8.26
C LEU A 44 7.22 -0.56 -8.54
N ASN A 45 8.00 -0.79 -9.59
CA ASN A 45 8.55 -2.11 -9.89
C ASN A 45 10.06 -2.11 -9.64
N LYS A 46 10.64 -3.31 -9.65
CA LYS A 46 12.06 -3.50 -9.43
C LYS A 46 12.93 -2.64 -10.36
N THR A 47 12.59 -2.57 -11.65
CA THR A 47 13.34 -1.81 -12.65
C THR A 47 13.35 -0.31 -12.35
N ILE A 48 12.21 0.28 -12.01
CA ILE A 48 12.11 1.70 -11.65
C ILE A 48 13.02 2.03 -10.46
N VAL A 49 13.04 1.15 -9.44
CA VAL A 49 13.90 1.33 -8.27
C VAL A 49 15.37 1.15 -8.65
N GLU A 50 15.73 0.14 -9.45
CA GLU A 50 17.11 -0.08 -9.91
C GLU A 50 17.63 1.09 -10.77
N ASP A 51 16.80 1.65 -11.65
CA ASP A 51 17.16 2.80 -12.48
C ASP A 51 17.36 4.06 -11.64
N PHE A 52 16.50 4.28 -10.64
CA PHE A 52 16.67 5.35 -9.67
C PHE A 52 17.99 5.22 -8.90
N LEU A 53 18.28 4.01 -8.38
CA LEU A 53 19.53 3.73 -7.67
C LEU A 53 20.75 4.01 -8.56
N GLN A 54 20.75 3.51 -9.80
CA GLN A 54 21.86 3.75 -10.75
C GLN A 54 22.07 5.24 -11.05
N GLY A 55 21.00 6.01 -11.19
CA GLY A 55 21.07 7.47 -11.40
C GLY A 55 21.78 8.20 -10.25
N GLU A 56 21.46 7.84 -9.00
CA GLU A 56 22.05 8.45 -7.80
C GLU A 56 23.52 8.05 -7.57
N ILE A 57 23.92 6.88 -8.04
CA ILE A 57 25.30 6.38 -7.90
C ILE A 57 26.24 7.07 -8.89
N ASN A 58 25.75 7.34 -10.09
CA ASN A 58 26.53 7.99 -11.14
C ASN A 58 26.72 9.49 -10.86
N SER A 59 25.85 10.10 -10.05
CA SER A 59 25.91 11.51 -9.68
C SER A 59 26.83 11.78 -8.48
N ASP A 60 26.93 10.85 -7.53
CA ASP A 60 27.77 11.00 -6.34
C ASP A 60 28.63 9.74 -6.10
N SER A 61 29.95 9.88 -6.26
CA SER A 61 30.91 8.77 -6.20
C SER A 61 31.01 8.05 -4.84
N LEU A 62 30.27 8.52 -3.84
CA LEU A 62 30.28 8.02 -2.46
C LEU A 62 28.87 7.57 -2.03
N ILE A 63 28.50 6.34 -2.40
CA ILE A 63 27.34 5.61 -1.83
C ILE A 63 27.62 5.18 -0.37
N ASP A 64 28.12 6.09 0.46
CA ASP A 64 28.36 5.82 1.88
C ASP A 64 27.27 6.46 2.75
N ASN A 65 26.39 7.28 2.18
CA ASN A 65 25.25 7.85 2.89
C ASN A 65 23.92 7.23 2.46
N PHE A 66 23.60 6.06 3.03
CA PHE A 66 22.31 5.40 2.81
C PHE A 66 21.12 6.25 3.25
N ASN A 67 21.28 7.13 4.24
CA ASN A 67 20.19 8.00 4.70
C ASN A 67 19.75 8.97 3.60
N ASP A 68 20.67 9.51 2.79
CA ASP A 68 20.31 10.42 1.71
C ASP A 68 19.50 9.69 0.63
N LEU A 69 19.90 8.46 0.32
CA LEU A 69 19.19 7.62 -0.64
C LEU A 69 17.78 7.27 -0.16
N GLU A 70 17.66 6.89 1.12
CA GLU A 70 16.38 6.64 1.77
C GLU A 70 15.49 7.89 1.75
N ASN A 71 16.03 9.05 2.10
CA ASN A 71 15.30 10.32 2.08
C ASN A 71 14.81 10.71 0.68
N LYS A 72 15.66 10.55 -0.34
CA LYS A 72 15.28 10.82 -1.74
C LYS A 72 14.18 9.87 -2.19
N MET A 73 14.27 8.57 -1.90
CA MET A 73 13.25 7.63 -2.33
C MET A 73 11.94 7.78 -1.53
N ASN A 74 12.01 8.12 -0.24
CA ASN A 74 10.84 8.47 0.58
C ASN A 74 10.10 9.72 0.07
N SER A 75 10.73 10.55 -0.76
CA SER A 75 10.02 11.67 -1.42
C SER A 75 9.03 11.19 -2.50
N ASN A 76 9.16 9.94 -2.96
CA ASN A 76 8.19 9.33 -3.85
C ASN A 76 6.90 9.04 -3.07
N PRO A 77 5.75 9.58 -3.51
CA PRO A 77 4.52 9.54 -2.72
C PRO A 77 3.87 8.14 -2.65
N HIS A 78 4.37 7.15 -3.40
CA HIS A 78 3.93 5.76 -3.31
C HIS A 78 4.76 4.93 -2.31
N VAL A 79 5.91 5.44 -1.85
CA VAL A 79 6.76 4.77 -0.87
C VAL A 79 6.24 5.07 0.53
N LYS A 80 5.89 4.02 1.26
CA LYS A 80 5.52 4.10 2.67
C LYS A 80 6.76 4.10 3.55
N ASN A 81 7.72 3.24 3.22
CA ASN A 81 8.97 3.10 3.94
C ASN A 81 10.06 2.52 3.03
N ILE A 82 11.31 2.85 3.33
CA ILE A 82 12.47 2.28 2.64
C ILE A 82 13.55 1.95 3.67
N LYS A 83 14.27 0.85 3.41
CA LYS A 83 15.48 0.48 4.15
C LYS A 83 16.59 0.16 3.18
N VAL A 84 17.75 0.78 3.39
CA VAL A 84 18.96 0.53 2.63
C VAL A 84 20.06 0.09 3.58
N PHE A 85 20.61 -1.09 3.35
CA PHE A 85 21.66 -1.63 4.20
C PHE A 85 22.64 -2.51 3.44
N LYS A 86 23.85 -2.64 3.97
CA LYS A 86 24.88 -3.51 3.41
C LYS A 86 24.89 -4.86 4.14
N ASP A 87 24.96 -5.96 3.39
CA ASP A 87 25.15 -7.28 3.99
C ASP A 87 26.63 -7.59 4.27
N LEU A 88 26.88 -8.74 4.89
CA LEU A 88 28.24 -9.20 5.26
C LEU A 88 29.14 -9.50 4.05
N ILE A 89 28.55 -9.77 2.88
CA ILE A 89 29.25 -10.06 1.62
C ILE A 89 29.59 -8.75 0.89
N GLY A 90 28.88 -7.68 1.22
CA GLY A 90 29.06 -6.34 0.70
C GLY A 90 28.02 -5.92 -0.33
N ASN A 91 26.93 -6.67 -0.52
CA ASN A 91 25.81 -6.26 -1.38
C ASN A 91 24.99 -5.17 -0.70
N ILE A 92 24.43 -4.27 -1.52
CA ILE A 92 23.51 -3.24 -1.05
C ILE A 92 22.09 -3.78 -1.20
N ASN A 93 21.42 -3.99 -0.08
CA ASN A 93 20.03 -4.42 -0.02
C ASN A 93 19.14 -3.18 0.07
N VAL A 94 18.12 -3.12 -0.77
CA VAL A 94 17.12 -2.05 -0.80
C VAL A 94 15.75 -2.68 -0.67
N GLU A 95 15.07 -2.37 0.43
CA GLU A 95 13.72 -2.87 0.72
C GLU A 95 12.76 -1.68 0.66
N VAL A 96 11.82 -1.72 -0.27
CA VAL A 96 10.82 -0.67 -0.47
C VAL A 96 9.45 -1.23 -0.11
N GLU A 97 8.81 -0.62 0.88
CA GLU A 97 7.43 -0.85 1.25
C GLU A 97 6.56 0.24 0.62
N GLN A 98 5.54 -0.16 -0.13
CA GLN A 98 4.61 0.77 -0.78
C GLN A 98 3.29 0.89 -0.05
N PHE A 99 2.65 2.06 -0.17
CA PHE A 99 1.28 2.25 0.31
C PHE A 99 0.32 1.29 -0.39
N GLN A 100 -0.52 0.61 0.40
CA GLN A 100 -1.53 -0.31 -0.11
C GLN A 100 -2.91 0.35 -0.03
N PRO A 101 -3.57 0.63 -1.17
CA PRO A 101 -4.86 1.30 -1.16
C PRO A 101 -5.97 0.38 -0.66
N ILE A 102 -6.92 0.93 0.08
CA ILE A 102 -8.19 0.27 0.45
C ILE A 102 -9.39 0.91 -0.25
N ALA A 103 -9.28 2.19 -0.64
CA ALA A 103 -10.28 2.90 -1.41
C ALA A 103 -9.64 4.00 -2.28
N ARG A 104 -10.38 4.49 -3.27
CA ARG A 104 -9.96 5.58 -4.17
C ARG A 104 -10.97 6.70 -4.14
N ILE A 105 -10.50 7.92 -3.90
CA ILE A 105 -11.34 9.12 -3.82
C ILE A 105 -11.46 9.74 -5.21
N VAL A 106 -12.68 9.76 -5.75
CA VAL A 106 -12.96 10.19 -7.13
C VAL A 106 -13.59 11.58 -7.21
N SER A 107 -14.17 12.11 -6.13
CA SER A 107 -14.73 13.46 -6.06
C SER A 107 -14.51 14.14 -4.70
N GLY A 108 -14.64 15.47 -4.65
CA GLY A 108 -14.48 16.28 -3.44
C GLY A 108 -13.06 16.82 -3.24
N ILE A 109 -12.77 17.33 -2.04
CA ILE A 109 -11.52 18.05 -1.75
C ILE A 109 -10.28 17.15 -1.82
N ASN A 110 -10.42 15.87 -1.46
CA ASN A 110 -9.33 14.89 -1.48
C ASN A 110 -9.27 14.06 -2.78
N ALA A 111 -9.92 14.50 -3.87
CA ALA A 111 -10.00 13.75 -5.13
C ALA A 111 -8.62 13.45 -5.74
N LYS A 112 -8.55 12.41 -6.58
CA LYS A 112 -7.32 11.89 -7.22
C LYS A 112 -6.30 11.29 -6.25
N ASN A 113 -6.77 10.87 -5.08
CA ASN A 113 -5.96 10.14 -4.10
C ASN A 113 -6.56 8.76 -3.82
N TYR A 114 -5.68 7.82 -3.48
CA TYR A 114 -6.02 6.62 -2.73
C TYR A 114 -5.97 6.92 -1.23
N ILE A 115 -6.59 6.04 -0.46
CA ILE A 115 -6.46 5.97 1.00
C ILE A 115 -5.99 4.57 1.40
N ASP A 116 -5.05 4.48 2.34
CA ASP A 116 -4.59 3.21 2.92
C ASP A 116 -5.39 2.81 4.18
N SER A 117 -5.09 1.65 4.76
CA SER A 117 -5.73 1.15 5.99
C SER A 117 -5.45 2.01 7.23
N GLU A 118 -4.43 2.86 7.20
CA GLU A 118 -4.11 3.79 8.28
C GLU A 118 -4.74 5.18 8.08
N GLY A 119 -5.50 5.35 6.99
CA GLY A 119 -6.12 6.62 6.61
C GLY A 119 -5.17 7.64 5.97
N ASN A 120 -3.98 7.22 5.56
CA ASN A 120 -3.05 8.06 4.82
C ASN A 120 -3.52 8.22 3.37
N LEU A 121 -3.43 9.45 2.87
CA LEU A 121 -3.73 9.76 1.47
C LEU A 121 -2.45 9.76 0.65
N PHE A 122 -2.51 9.15 -0.53
CA PHE A 122 -1.43 9.17 -1.51
C PHE A 122 -2.01 9.25 -2.93
N PRO A 123 -1.31 9.89 -3.88
CA PRO A 123 -1.86 10.18 -5.20
C PRO A 123 -2.09 8.93 -6.03
N ILE A 124 -2.95 9.02 -7.03
CA ILE A 124 -3.04 7.99 -8.07
C ILE A 124 -1.77 7.94 -8.92
N SER A 125 -1.42 6.74 -9.41
CA SER A 125 -0.33 6.56 -10.38
C SER A 125 -0.86 6.61 -11.82
N SER A 126 -0.06 7.13 -12.73
CA SER A 126 -0.29 6.98 -14.18
C SER A 126 0.04 5.57 -14.69
N ASN A 127 0.89 4.85 -13.97
CA ASN A 127 1.45 3.57 -14.41
C ASN A 127 0.60 2.38 -13.96
N HIS A 128 -0.15 2.54 -12.85
CA HIS A 128 -0.96 1.48 -12.27
C HIS A 128 -2.25 2.03 -11.66
N SER A 129 -3.34 1.25 -11.78
CA SER A 129 -4.63 1.55 -11.16
C SER A 129 -5.12 0.35 -10.38
N GLU A 130 -5.17 0.49 -9.06
CA GLU A 130 -5.61 -0.59 -8.17
C GLU A 130 -7.14 -0.71 -8.16
N ARG A 131 -7.65 -1.94 -8.08
CA ARG A 131 -9.10 -2.19 -8.03
C ARG A 131 -9.59 -2.14 -6.58
N VAL A 132 -10.02 -0.96 -6.15
CA VAL A 132 -10.54 -0.68 -4.81
C VAL A 132 -11.90 0.03 -4.86
N ILE A 133 -12.58 0.16 -3.71
CA ILE A 133 -13.87 0.85 -3.60
C ILE A 133 -13.71 2.32 -4.01
N LEU A 134 -14.62 2.84 -4.83
CA LEU A 134 -14.62 4.24 -5.23
C LEU A 134 -15.42 5.11 -4.25
N ILE A 135 -14.81 6.18 -3.76
CA ILE A 135 -15.41 7.09 -2.79
C ILE A 135 -15.79 8.40 -3.49
N HIS A 136 -17.08 8.66 -3.53
CA HIS A 136 -17.65 9.93 -3.95
C HIS A 136 -17.97 10.75 -2.71
N THR A 137 -17.42 11.96 -2.62
CA THR A 137 -17.75 12.90 -1.55
C THR A 137 -17.93 14.31 -2.10
N THR A 138 -18.53 15.19 -1.30
CA THR A 138 -18.63 16.63 -1.56
C THR A 138 -17.38 17.36 -1.09
N SER A 139 -17.17 18.59 -1.56
CA SER A 139 -16.01 19.41 -1.19
C SER A 139 -15.98 19.83 0.28
N ASP A 140 -17.11 19.73 0.99
CA ASP A 140 -17.26 20.14 2.39
C ASP A 140 -16.82 19.07 3.39
N ILE A 141 -16.48 17.86 2.91
CA ILE A 141 -16.10 16.73 3.75
C ILE A 141 -14.66 16.38 3.45
N ASP A 142 -13.80 16.67 4.43
CA ASP A 142 -12.41 16.22 4.44
C ASP A 142 -12.31 14.88 5.17
N ILE A 143 -11.88 13.85 4.45
CA ILE A 143 -11.66 12.50 4.99
C ILE A 143 -10.17 12.23 5.31
N SER A 144 -9.31 13.25 5.21
CA SER A 144 -7.90 13.15 5.61
C SER A 144 -7.69 13.35 7.11
N ASP A 145 -8.59 14.06 7.81
CA ASP A 145 -8.47 14.28 9.25
C ASP A 145 -8.90 13.04 10.04
N LYS A 146 -7.89 12.22 10.37
CA LYS A 146 -8.00 10.99 11.18
C LYS A 146 -8.44 11.23 12.63
N LYS A 147 -8.44 12.47 13.12
CA LYS A 147 -8.93 12.80 14.47
C LYS A 147 -10.45 12.87 14.52
N LEU A 148 -11.11 13.14 13.38
CA LEU A 148 -12.56 13.21 13.31
C LEU A 148 -13.18 11.83 13.51
N LYS A 149 -14.18 11.77 14.39
CA LYS A 149 -14.95 10.54 14.64
C LYS A 149 -15.48 9.92 13.34
N PHE A 150 -16.07 10.75 12.48
CA PHE A 150 -16.61 10.29 11.21
C PHE A 150 -15.57 9.59 10.33
N THR A 151 -14.35 10.13 10.22
CA THR A 151 -13.27 9.53 9.44
C THR A 151 -12.88 8.15 9.99
N LYS A 152 -12.80 8.01 11.31
CA LYS A 152 -12.50 6.72 11.96
C LYS A 152 -13.59 5.68 11.70
N ASP A 153 -14.85 6.05 11.93
CA ASP A 153 -16.01 5.17 11.72
C ASP A 153 -16.14 4.78 10.23
N PHE A 154 -15.83 5.71 9.33
CA PHE A 154 -15.82 5.47 7.89
C PHE A 154 -14.69 4.52 7.47
N LEU A 155 -13.46 4.69 7.98
CA LEU A 155 -12.37 3.76 7.72
C LEU A 155 -12.69 2.34 8.21
N GLN A 156 -13.28 2.22 9.41
CA GLN A 156 -13.77 0.94 9.92
C GLN A 156 -14.81 0.30 9.00
N MET A 157 -15.71 1.08 8.40
CA MET A 157 -16.66 0.58 7.42
C MET A 157 -15.95 0.04 6.16
N ILE A 158 -14.93 0.71 5.64
CA ILE A 158 -14.17 0.23 4.48
C ILE A 158 -13.44 -1.09 4.81
N ASP A 159 -12.79 -1.15 5.97
CA ASP A 159 -12.12 -2.36 6.43
C ASP A 159 -13.10 -3.52 6.63
N PHE A 160 -14.29 -3.24 7.21
CA PHE A 160 -15.36 -4.21 7.36
C PHE A 160 -15.77 -4.80 6.01
N ILE A 161 -16.03 -3.95 5.00
CA ILE A 161 -16.39 -4.39 3.65
C ILE A 161 -15.26 -5.21 3.02
N LYS A 162 -14.00 -4.75 3.14
CA LYS A 162 -12.83 -5.40 2.56
C LYS A 162 -12.58 -6.78 3.18
N SER A 163 -12.86 -6.93 4.48
CA SER A 163 -12.67 -8.18 5.22
C SER A 163 -13.68 -9.28 4.87
N ASP A 164 -14.81 -8.92 4.26
CA ASP A 164 -15.86 -9.85 3.86
C ASP A 164 -15.80 -10.16 2.35
N ASP A 165 -15.65 -11.44 2.01
CA ASP A 165 -15.50 -11.94 0.64
C ASP A 165 -16.69 -11.65 -0.28
N PHE A 166 -17.89 -11.51 0.28
CA PHE A 166 -19.09 -11.20 -0.47
C PHE A 166 -19.23 -9.69 -0.62
N LEU A 167 -19.16 -8.93 0.48
CA LEU A 167 -19.31 -7.47 0.48
C LEU A 167 -18.26 -6.80 -0.43
N SER A 168 -16.99 -7.22 -0.34
CA SER A 168 -15.90 -6.71 -1.17
C SER A 168 -16.11 -6.92 -2.68
N LYS A 169 -16.93 -7.90 -3.08
CA LYS A 169 -17.27 -8.17 -4.49
C LYS A 169 -18.55 -7.47 -4.94
N ILE A 170 -19.50 -7.22 -4.04
CA ILE A 170 -20.77 -6.58 -4.41
C ILE A 170 -20.70 -5.07 -4.33
N ILE A 171 -19.90 -4.49 -3.43
CA ILE A 171 -19.84 -3.04 -3.19
C ILE A 171 -18.77 -2.44 -4.10
N SER A 172 -19.18 -1.57 -5.03
CA SER A 172 -18.25 -0.91 -5.95
C SER A 172 -17.97 0.54 -5.56
N GLU A 173 -18.99 1.27 -5.12
CA GLU A 173 -18.86 2.69 -4.82
C GLU A 173 -19.58 3.05 -3.53
N ILE A 174 -19.04 4.04 -2.83
CA ILE A 174 -19.63 4.63 -1.64
C ILE A 174 -19.73 6.14 -1.86
N GLU A 175 -20.91 6.68 -1.67
CA GLU A 175 -21.19 8.11 -1.74
C GLU A 175 -21.45 8.67 -0.34
N ILE A 176 -20.65 9.65 0.06
CA ILE A 176 -20.78 10.40 1.30
C ILE A 176 -21.54 11.70 1.00
N LYS A 177 -22.71 11.86 1.61
CA LYS A 177 -23.51 13.10 1.54
C LYS A 177 -23.00 14.14 2.53
N THR A 178 -23.30 15.42 2.29
CA THR A 178 -22.95 16.56 3.17
C THR A 178 -23.34 16.35 4.64
N ASN A 179 -24.45 15.64 4.89
CA ASN A 179 -24.92 15.30 6.24
C ASN A 179 -24.30 14.02 6.81
N LYS A 180 -23.18 13.54 6.24
CA LYS A 180 -22.47 12.32 6.62
C LYS A 180 -23.28 11.02 6.49
N ASN A 181 -24.45 11.06 5.81
CA ASN A 181 -25.12 9.82 5.42
C ASN A 181 -24.39 9.20 4.23
N ILE A 182 -24.24 7.89 4.31
CA ILE A 182 -23.61 7.05 3.30
C ILE A 182 -24.68 6.39 2.44
N VAL A 183 -24.41 6.41 1.14
CA VAL A 183 -25.14 5.65 0.12
C VAL A 183 -24.16 4.69 -0.54
N ILE A 184 -24.50 3.39 -0.55
CA ILE A 184 -23.68 2.36 -1.17
C ILE A 184 -24.25 2.04 -2.55
N HIS A 185 -23.38 1.99 -3.55
CA HIS A 185 -23.71 1.58 -4.91
C HIS A 185 -23.09 0.20 -5.18
N PRO A 186 -23.91 -0.82 -5.47
CA PRO A 186 -23.44 -2.15 -5.78
C PRO A 186 -22.99 -2.30 -7.23
N GLN A 187 -22.13 -3.27 -7.51
CA GLN A 187 -21.51 -3.48 -8.82
C GLN A 187 -22.49 -3.96 -9.91
N PHE A 188 -23.48 -4.78 -9.57
CA PHE A 188 -24.30 -5.52 -10.55
C PHE A 188 -25.80 -5.17 -10.51
N SER A 189 -26.21 -4.13 -9.79
CA SER A 189 -27.61 -3.71 -9.73
C SER A 189 -27.76 -2.19 -9.70
N LYS A 190 -28.87 -1.67 -10.21
CA LYS A 190 -29.12 -0.21 -10.25
C LYS A 190 -29.65 0.37 -8.95
N GLN A 191 -30.03 -0.48 -8.00
CA GLN A 191 -30.55 -0.06 -6.70
C GLN A 191 -29.44 0.54 -5.83
N LYS A 192 -29.78 1.52 -4.99
CA LYS A 192 -28.85 2.14 -4.05
C LYS A 192 -29.20 1.76 -2.63
N PHE A 193 -28.21 1.43 -1.81
CA PHE A 193 -28.46 1.19 -0.38
C PHE A 193 -28.26 2.47 0.41
N ILE A 194 -29.30 2.93 1.10
CA ILE A 194 -29.20 4.05 2.02
C ILE A 194 -28.75 3.49 3.36
N PHE A 195 -27.45 3.64 3.66
CA PHE A 195 -26.81 3.09 4.85
C PHE A 195 -26.98 4.02 6.06
N GLY A 196 -26.93 5.33 5.81
CA GLY A 196 -26.93 6.33 6.89
C GLY A 196 -25.52 6.57 7.43
N TYR A 197 -25.39 6.91 8.71
CA TYR A 197 -24.08 7.07 9.34
C TYR A 197 -23.35 5.71 9.39
N PRO A 198 -21.99 5.65 9.33
CA PRO A 198 -21.21 4.42 9.42
C PRO A 198 -21.14 3.84 10.85
N ASP A 199 -22.28 3.71 11.52
CA ASP A 199 -22.45 3.04 12.81
C ASP A 199 -23.24 1.73 12.64
N GLU A 200 -23.20 0.86 13.67
CA GLU A 200 -23.96 -0.40 13.70
C GLU A 200 -23.69 -1.26 12.44
N LEU A 201 -22.40 -1.43 12.10
CA LEU A 201 -21.99 -2.03 10.83
C LEU A 201 -22.56 -3.44 10.65
N ASP A 202 -22.45 -4.29 11.68
CA ASP A 202 -22.95 -5.67 11.66
C ASP A 202 -24.44 -5.73 11.30
N ASP A 203 -25.29 -5.05 12.08
CA ASP A 203 -26.75 -5.04 11.87
C ASP A 203 -27.13 -4.50 10.47
N LYS A 204 -26.45 -3.45 10.01
CA LYS A 204 -26.79 -2.82 8.73
C LYS A 204 -26.31 -3.63 7.54
N PHE A 205 -25.12 -4.22 7.60
CA PHE A 205 -24.66 -5.12 6.54
C PHE A 205 -25.43 -6.44 6.55
N GLU A 206 -25.85 -6.95 7.70
CA GLU A 206 -26.75 -8.11 7.76
C GLU A 206 -28.05 -7.85 7.00
N LYS A 207 -28.64 -6.66 7.15
CA LYS A 207 -29.82 -6.26 6.36
C LYS A 207 -29.55 -6.22 4.86
N ILE A 208 -28.36 -5.78 4.43
CA ILE A 208 -27.95 -5.83 3.02
C ILE A 208 -27.87 -7.30 2.56
N LEU A 209 -27.25 -8.18 3.35
CA LEU A 209 -27.17 -9.61 3.06
C LEU A 209 -28.55 -10.26 2.98
N LEU A 210 -29.46 -9.94 3.90
CA LEU A 210 -30.85 -10.41 3.91
C LEU A 210 -31.60 -9.94 2.65
N PHE A 211 -31.35 -8.71 2.20
CA PHE A 211 -31.90 -8.23 0.94
C PHE A 211 -31.42 -9.09 -0.24
N TYR A 212 -30.12 -9.39 -0.32
CA TYR A 212 -29.57 -10.21 -1.39
C TYR A 212 -30.01 -11.67 -1.32
N LYS A 213 -30.19 -12.23 -0.12
CA LYS A 213 -30.61 -13.64 0.06
C LYS A 213 -32.10 -13.84 -0.20
N ASN A 214 -32.95 -12.91 0.24
CA ASN A 214 -34.40 -13.15 0.32
C ASN A 214 -35.22 -12.23 -0.58
N ILE A 215 -34.88 -10.94 -0.64
CA ILE A 215 -35.74 -9.94 -1.30
C ILE A 215 -35.45 -9.88 -2.81
N GLY A 216 -34.17 -9.74 -3.18
CA GLY A 216 -33.73 -9.65 -4.57
C GLY A 216 -34.16 -10.84 -5.43
N PRO A 217 -33.95 -12.09 -5.00
CA PRO A 217 -34.37 -13.28 -5.76
C PRO A 217 -35.89 -13.37 -5.96
N THR A 218 -36.68 -12.98 -4.96
CA THR A 218 -38.15 -13.10 -5.01
C THR A 218 -38.82 -11.93 -5.73
N LYS A 219 -38.31 -10.71 -5.57
CA LYS A 219 -38.94 -9.49 -6.12
C LYS A 219 -38.28 -9.00 -7.40
N GLY A 220 -37.06 -9.45 -7.72
CA GLY A 220 -36.26 -9.00 -8.85
C GLY A 220 -35.21 -7.95 -8.46
N TRP A 221 -34.00 -8.11 -9.00
CA TRP A 221 -32.80 -7.33 -8.68
C TRP A 221 -32.84 -5.83 -9.06
N ASN A 222 -33.81 -5.42 -9.87
CA ASN A 222 -33.96 -4.04 -10.34
C ASN A 222 -35.34 -3.46 -10.03
N THR A 223 -36.09 -4.10 -9.12
CA THR A 223 -37.45 -3.68 -8.75
C THR A 223 -37.45 -2.42 -7.89
N TYR A 224 -36.41 -2.25 -7.07
CA TYR A 224 -36.29 -1.13 -6.15
C TYR A 224 -35.25 -0.12 -6.63
N LYS A 225 -35.56 1.15 -6.43
CA LYS A 225 -34.62 2.26 -6.66
C LYS A 225 -33.69 2.42 -5.45
N THR A 226 -34.25 2.32 -4.25
CA THR A 226 -33.53 2.47 -2.98
C THR A 226 -33.92 1.39 -2.01
N VAL A 227 -32.92 0.93 -1.24
CA VAL A 227 -33.08 0.01 -0.12
C VAL A 227 -32.46 0.67 1.10
N ASN A 228 -33.30 1.13 2.01
CA ASN A 228 -32.87 1.83 3.20
C ASN A 228 -32.66 0.84 4.35
N VAL A 229 -31.41 0.73 4.78
CA VAL A 229 -30.96 -0.13 5.88
C VAL A 229 -30.53 0.68 7.10
N LYS A 230 -30.75 2.01 7.10
CA LYS A 230 -30.35 2.90 8.19
C LYS A 230 -31.05 2.60 9.52
N PHE A 231 -32.30 2.14 9.46
CA PHE A 231 -33.14 1.98 10.65
C PHE A 231 -33.03 0.58 11.26
N ARG A 232 -33.07 0.49 12.59
CA ARG A 232 -33.05 -0.80 13.30
C ARG A 232 -34.29 -1.63 12.97
N ASN A 233 -34.11 -2.95 12.89
CA ASN A 233 -35.16 -3.97 12.72
C ASN A 233 -36.05 -3.82 11.47
N GLN A 234 -35.65 -3.02 10.47
CA GLN A 234 -36.44 -2.86 9.26
C GLN A 234 -35.58 -2.58 8.03
N ILE A 235 -36.09 -3.03 6.88
CA ILE A 235 -35.58 -2.71 5.54
C ILE A 235 -36.73 -2.02 4.81
N ILE A 236 -36.51 -0.78 4.37
CA ILE A 236 -37.52 0.01 3.65
C ILE A 236 -37.10 0.10 2.20
N CYS A 237 -37.93 -0.40 1.28
CA CYS A 237 -37.63 -0.41 -0.15
C CYS A 237 -38.56 0.52 -0.91
N ASP A 238 -38.01 1.47 -1.66
CA ASP A 238 -38.79 2.34 -2.54
C ASP A 238 -38.67 1.87 -4.00
N LYS A 239 -39.82 1.76 -4.67
CA LYS A 239 -39.88 1.43 -6.09
C LYS A 239 -39.62 2.66 -6.93
N LYS A 240 -39.18 2.43 -8.16
CA LYS A 240 -39.20 3.49 -9.19
C LYS A 240 -40.67 3.79 -9.50
N ALA A 241 -41.06 5.06 -9.38
CA ALA A 241 -42.35 5.52 -9.90
C ALA A 241 -42.39 5.37 -11.42
#